data_AF-A0A8T0CLK4-F1
#
_entry.id   AF-A0A8T0CLK4-F1
#
_cell.length_a   1.000
_cell.length_b   1.000
_cell.length_c   1.000
_cell.angle_alpha   90.00
_cell.angle_beta   90.00
_cell.angle_gamma   90.00
#
_symmetry.space_group_name_H-M   'P 1'
#
loop_
_entity.id
_entity.type
_entity.pdbx_description
1 polymer ?
#
loop_
_entity_poly.entity_id
_entity_poly.type
_entity_poly.pdbx_seq_one_letter_code
_entity_poly.pdbx_strand_id
1 'polypeptide(L)'
;MSSSIILVLKYLSSFQGSPFCKLVREVLVELELPHLVRSCARGSPKRQVLYEKAGHFQVPYLEDPNTGVQMFESAEIVEYLRATYAL
;
A
#
# COMPACT_ATOMS: atom_id res chain seq x y z
N MET A 1 22.25 4.01 -10.41
CA MET A 1 21.67 2.92 -9.59
C MET A 1 20.55 3.54 -8.77
N SER A 2 19.42 3.86 -9.40
CA SER A 2 18.26 4.41 -8.70
C SER A 2 17.38 3.20 -8.37
N SER A 3 17.61 2.60 -7.20
CA SER A 3 16.71 1.59 -6.64
C SER A 3 15.40 2.30 -6.35
N SER A 4 14.56 2.42 -7.37
CA SER A 4 13.25 3.05 -7.27
C SER A 4 12.51 2.37 -6.14
N ILE A 5 12.29 3.12 -5.06
CA ILE A 5 11.48 2.72 -3.93
C ILE A 5 10.13 2.34 -4.52
N ILE A 6 9.78 1.06 -4.43
CA ILE A 6 8.48 0.58 -4.85
C ILE A 6 7.76 0.23 -3.57
N LEU A 7 7.15 1.24 -2.98
CA LEU A 7 6.15 1.01 -1.96
C LEU A 7 4.92 0.44 -2.68
N VAL A 8 4.64 -0.85 -2.52
CA VAL A 8 3.56 -1.51 -3.26
C VAL A 8 2.26 -1.34 -2.49
N LEU A 9 1.46 -0.33 -2.87
CA LEU A 9 0.06 -0.28 -2.46
C LEU A 9 -0.72 -1.30 -3.25
N LYS A 10 -0.85 -2.46 -2.65
CA LYS A 10 -1.47 -3.62 -3.26
C LYS A 10 -2.97 -3.55 -2.93
N TYR A 11 -3.78 -3.53 -3.98
CA TYR A 11 -5.22 -3.83 -4.03
C TYR A 11 -6.21 -2.66 -3.82
N LEU A 12 -6.34 -1.74 -4.78
CA LEU A 12 -7.50 -0.82 -4.85
C LEU A 12 -8.65 -1.39 -5.70
N SER A 13 -9.90 -1.29 -5.23
CA SER A 13 -11.04 -1.47 -6.14
C SER A 13 -10.96 -0.42 -7.24
N SER A 14 -11.45 -0.73 -8.44
CA SER A 14 -11.37 0.14 -9.63
C SER A 14 -12.07 1.49 -9.46
N PHE A 15 -12.86 1.67 -8.40
CA PHE A 15 -13.37 2.96 -7.99
C PHE A 15 -12.39 3.60 -7.01
N GLN A 16 -12.17 4.91 -7.13
CA GLN A 16 -11.40 5.75 -6.20
C GLN A 16 -11.97 5.80 -4.75
N GLY A 17 -12.58 4.73 -4.25
CA GLY A 17 -13.66 4.79 -3.25
C GLY A 17 -13.36 4.25 -1.86
N SER A 18 -12.15 3.80 -1.55
CA SER A 18 -11.81 3.46 -0.14
C SER A 18 -11.20 4.68 0.56
N PRO A 19 -11.86 5.25 1.59
CA PRO A 19 -11.28 6.36 2.36
C PRO A 19 -9.95 5.97 3.02
N PHE A 20 -9.80 4.70 3.42
CA PHE A 20 -8.57 4.18 4.02
C PHE A 20 -7.39 4.15 3.05
N CYS A 21 -7.62 3.75 1.78
CA CYS A 21 -6.57 3.77 0.77
C CYS A 21 -6.22 5.19 0.32
N LYS A 22 -7.19 6.11 0.38
CA LYS A 22 -6.96 7.54 0.11
C LYS A 22 -5.98 8.13 1.13
N LEU A 23 -6.21 7.89 2.42
CA LEU A 23 -5.33 8.39 3.50
C LEU A 23 -3.87 7.98 3.30
N VAL A 24 -3.61 6.69 3.07
CA VAL A 24 -2.24 6.21 2.86
C VAL A 24 -1.61 6.84 1.60
N ARG A 25 -2.38 6.98 0.52
CA ARG A 25 -1.88 7.60 -0.71
C ARG A 25 -1.52 9.07 -0.52
N GLU A 26 -2.34 9.83 0.20
CA GLU A 26 -2.08 11.24 0.48
C GLU A 26 -0.75 11.40 1.23
N VAL A 27 -0.47 10.55 2.22
CA VAL A 27 0.80 10.58 2.96
C VAL A 27 1.99 10.21 2.09
N LEU A 28 1.86 9.21 1.22
CA LEU A 28 2.93 8.85 0.28
C LEU A 28 3.26 9.99 -0.68
N VAL A 29 2.23 10.71 -1.15
CA VAL A 29 2.39 11.88 -2.02
C VAL A 29 2.98 13.05 -1.25
N GLU A 30 2.50 13.33 -0.03
CA GLU A 30 3.00 14.39 0.86
C GLU A 30 4.49 14.21 1.16
N LEU A 31 4.92 12.98 1.41
CA LEU A 31 6.33 12.63 1.67
C LEU A 31 7.16 12.44 0.40
N GLU A 32 6.57 12.69 -0.79
CA GLU A 32 7.19 12.52 -2.10
C GLU A 32 7.83 11.12 -2.32
N LEU A 33 7.26 10.09 -1.67
CA LEU A 33 7.80 8.74 -1.71
C LEU A 33 7.43 8.07 -3.04
N PRO A 34 8.42 7.56 -3.81
CA PRO A 34 8.15 6.76 -4.99
C PRO A 34 7.36 5.50 -4.60
N HIS A 35 6.26 5.22 -5.31
CA HIS A 35 5.38 4.10 -4.97
C HIS A 35 4.66 3.53 -6.21
N LEU A 36 4.31 2.24 -6.14
CA LEU A 36 3.49 1.58 -7.16
C LEU A 36 2.12 1.20 -6.59
N VAL A 37 1.09 1.57 -7.33
CA VAL A 37 -0.29 1.22 -7.00
C VAL A 37 -0.72 0.02 -7.84
N ARG A 38 -1.08 -1.09 -7.19
CA ARG A 38 -1.66 -2.26 -7.86
C ARG A 38 -3.15 -2.33 -7.57
N SER A 39 -4.01 -2.01 -8.53
CA SER A 39 -5.46 -2.14 -8.34
C SER A 39 -5.93 -3.61 -8.44
N CYS A 40 -6.89 -3.99 -7.61
CA CYS A 40 -7.77 -5.13 -7.86
C CYS A 40 -9.23 -4.73 -7.72
N ALA A 41 -9.91 -4.65 -8.86
CA ALA A 41 -11.36 -4.56 -8.85
C ALA A 41 -11.99 -5.76 -8.11
N ARG A 42 -13.20 -5.58 -7.60
CA ARG A 42 -14.02 -6.71 -7.12
C ARG A 42 -14.12 -7.76 -8.24
N GLY A 43 -13.92 -9.03 -7.90
CA GLY A 43 -13.89 -10.12 -8.88
C GLY A 43 -12.59 -10.26 -9.69
N SER A 44 -11.59 -9.39 -9.48
CA SER A 44 -10.30 -9.54 -10.15
C SER A 44 -9.52 -10.74 -9.61
N PRO A 45 -8.89 -11.57 -10.47
CA PRO A 45 -8.01 -12.66 -10.05
C PRO A 45 -6.80 -12.17 -9.25
N LYS A 46 -6.44 -10.88 -9.37
CA LYS A 46 -5.37 -10.26 -8.58
C LYS A 46 -5.65 -10.31 -7.07
N ARG A 47 -6.92 -10.38 -6.64
CA ARG A 47 -7.28 -10.54 -5.22
C ARG A 47 -6.75 -11.84 -4.64
N GLN A 48 -6.68 -12.89 -5.46
CA GLN A 48 -6.18 -14.20 -5.06
C GLN A 48 -4.70 -14.13 -4.68
N VAL A 49 -3.92 -13.29 -5.38
CA VAL A 49 -2.50 -13.08 -5.06
C VAL A 49 -2.30 -12.50 -3.65
N LEU A 50 -3.18 -11.60 -3.20
CA LEU A 50 -3.11 -11.11 -1.81
C LEU A 50 -3.47 -12.23 -0.83
N TYR A 51 -4.54 -12.96 -1.14
CA TYR A 51 -5.06 -14.00 -0.28
C TYR A 51 -4.05 -15.13 -0.09
N GLU A 52 -3.39 -15.57 -1.16
CA GLU A 52 -2.32 -16.57 -1.10
C GLU A 52 -1.12 -16.08 -0.28
N LYS A 53 -0.86 -14.77 -0.30
CA LYS A 53 0.28 -14.16 0.40
C LYS A 53 0.00 -13.90 1.89
N ALA A 54 -1.18 -13.39 2.23
CA ALA A 54 -1.51 -12.89 3.56
C ALA A 54 -2.62 -13.70 4.28
N GLY A 55 -3.13 -14.75 3.64
CA GLY A 55 -4.19 -15.61 4.17
C GLY A 55 -5.60 -15.00 4.16
N HIS A 56 -5.72 -13.70 3.86
CA HIS A 56 -6.99 -12.99 3.79
C HIS A 56 -6.90 -11.82 2.81
N PHE A 57 -8.05 -11.25 2.44
CA PHE A 57 -8.11 -10.05 1.61
C PHE A 57 -8.55 -8.86 2.46
N GLN A 58 -7.63 -7.91 2.64
CA GLN A 58 -7.89 -6.62 3.29
C GLN A 58 -7.07 -5.52 2.61
N VAL A 59 -7.60 -4.29 2.62
CA VAL A 59 -6.97 -3.14 1.96
C VAL A 59 -7.12 -1.89 2.86
N PRO A 60 -6.14 -0.97 2.87
CA PRO A 60 -4.87 -1.01 2.15
C PRO A 60 -3.89 -2.05 2.71
N TYR A 61 -2.95 -2.48 1.86
CA TYR A 61 -1.82 -3.32 2.25
C TYR A 61 -0.53 -2.69 1.74
N LEU A 62 0.46 -2.58 2.62
CA LEU A 62 1.76 -1.99 2.39
C LEU A 62 2.83 -3.08 2.29
N GLU A 63 3.68 -2.99 1.27
CA GLU A 63 4.96 -3.69 1.22
C GLU A 63 6.08 -2.66 1.06
N ASP A 64 6.99 -2.61 2.02
CA ASP A 64 8.18 -1.77 1.99
C ASP A 64 9.44 -2.63 1.82
N PRO A 65 10.07 -2.63 0.63
CA PRO A 65 11.28 -3.43 0.40
C PRO A 65 12.53 -2.88 1.10
N ASN A 66 12.53 -1.63 1.56
CA ASN A 66 13.68 -1.03 2.22
C ASN A 66 13.87 -1.60 3.64
N THR A 67 12.76 -1.89 4.31
CA THR A 67 12.74 -2.38 5.69
C THR A 67 12.27 -3.84 5.79
N GLY A 68 11.69 -4.38 4.73
CA GLY A 68 11.04 -5.68 4.71
C GLY A 68 9.64 -5.68 5.35
N VAL A 69 9.13 -4.52 5.76
CA VAL A 69 7.83 -4.38 6.42
C VAL A 69 6.70 -4.74 5.46
N GLN A 70 5.74 -5.47 6.00
CA GLN A 70 4.54 -5.91 5.32
C GLN A 70 3.38 -5.78 6.31
N MET A 71 2.42 -4.90 6.05
CA MET A 71 1.40 -4.57 7.04
C MET A 71 0.08 -4.11 6.44
N PHE A 72 -0.96 -4.28 7.26
CA PHE A 72 -2.32 -3.79 7.02
C PHE A 72 -2.59 -2.56 7.89
N GLU A 73 -3.87 -2.19 8.02
CA GLU A 73 -4.37 -1.08 8.82
C GLU A 73 -3.86 0.30 8.38
N SER A 74 -4.75 1.08 7.77
CA SER A 74 -4.37 2.39 7.20
C SER A 74 -3.77 3.35 8.22
N ALA A 75 -4.21 3.31 9.49
CA ALA A 75 -3.70 4.20 10.53
C ALA A 75 -2.25 3.84 10.88
N GLU A 76 -1.97 2.55 11.11
CA GLU A 76 -0.62 2.05 11.40
C GLU A 76 0.32 2.28 10.21
N ILE A 77 -0.15 2.09 8.99
CA ILE A 77 0.62 2.40 7.78
C ILE A 77 1.01 3.88 7.74
N VAL A 78 0.06 4.79 8.01
CA VAL A 78 0.34 6.23 8.02
C VAL A 78 1.36 6.59 9.11
N GLU A 79 1.19 6.05 10.31
CA GLU A 79 2.12 6.25 11.42
C GLU A 79 3.53 5.74 11.06
N TYR A 80 3.62 4.53 10.52
CA TYR A 80 4.88 3.94 10.03
C TYR A 80 5.56 4.84 9.00
N LEU A 81 4.82 5.29 7.98
CA LEU A 81 5.38 6.14 6.92
C LEU A 81 5.94 7.45 7.48
N ARG A 82 5.20 8.11 8.38
CA ARG A 82 5.64 9.36 8.99
C ARG A 82 6.85 9.12 9.90
N ALA A 83 6.81 8.11 10.76
CA ALA A 83 7.91 7.79 11.66
C ALA A 83 9.20 7.39 10.92
N THR A 84 9.08 6.76 9.75
CA THR A 84 10.23 6.22 9.00
C THR A 84 10.79 7.23 8.00
N TYR A 85 9.95 8.09 7.41
CA TYR A 85 10.34 8.88 6.22
C TYR A 85 10.10 10.39 6.32
N ALA A 86 9.45 10.93 7.37
CA ALA A 86 9.13 12.37 7.47
C ALA A 86 10.25 13.24 8.07
N LEU A 87 11.50 13.02 7.65
CA LEU A 87 12.69 13.77 8.09
C LEU A 87 12.58 15.30 7.86
#